data_AF-A0A6H0XZ64-F1
#
_entry.id   AF-A0A6H0XZ64-F1
#
_cell.length_a   1.000
_cell.length_b   1.000
_cell.length_c   1.000
_cell.angle_alpha   90.00
_cell.angle_beta   90.00
_cell.angle_gamma   90.00
#
_symmetry.space_group_name_H-M   'P 1'
#
loop_
_entity.id
_entity.type
_entity.pdbx_description
1 polymer ?
#
loop_
_entity_poly.entity_id
_entity_poly.type
_entity_poly.pdbx_seq_one_letter_code
_entity_poly.pdbx_strand_id
1 'polypeptide(L)'
;MSDLVAFLEPPVSTDPRRAETIVRNAPRFLAAQKSALKLPYPLSLLLTSESQEKWAAYENILIASIQTGDYDTTRQCVEALTERFGELNERVIILKGMYYEAIAKDDSELKKVLKRYEDILAESPTMFGVRALEQTMFSLEEAILVVPNAWNIQAKLGEVLYLRAKQSEGPDAVSTLSESIKRFSRSVELSSEYLRGYYGLKLSTTRYISLPTQTTSAYLPIVKVQKLNELATQKLADVVRKSKTQHDCNGYNDAELLAVQALLDQDATSITR
;
A
#
# COMPACT_ATOMS: atom_id res chain seq x y z
N MET A 1 1.59 -19.34 31.00
CA MET A 1 0.32 -18.95 30.32
C MET A 1 -0.03 -17.49 30.58
N SER A 2 0.25 -16.95 31.77
CA SER A 2 -0.01 -15.54 32.16
C SER A 2 0.80 -14.50 31.37
N ASP A 3 2.06 -14.79 31.03
CA ASP A 3 2.95 -13.81 30.38
C ASP A 3 2.62 -13.56 28.89
N LEU A 4 2.04 -14.55 28.21
CA LEU A 4 1.73 -14.45 26.78
C LEU A 4 0.60 -13.46 26.52
N VAL A 5 -0.42 -13.44 27.39
CA VAL A 5 -1.62 -12.59 27.27
C VAL A 5 -1.25 -11.11 27.22
N ALA A 6 -0.22 -10.69 27.96
CA ALA A 6 0.27 -9.30 27.96
C ALA A 6 0.76 -8.83 26.58
N PHE A 7 1.16 -9.75 25.71
CA PHE A 7 1.68 -9.48 24.38
C PHE A 7 0.66 -9.71 23.25
N LEU A 8 -0.58 -10.12 23.54
CA LEU A 8 -1.57 -10.49 22.50
C LEU A 8 -2.57 -9.38 22.14
N GLU A 9 -2.49 -8.24 22.81
CA GLU A 9 -3.33 -7.10 22.46
C GLU A 9 -2.87 -6.45 21.15
N PRO A 10 -3.80 -5.91 20.35
CA PRO A 10 -3.50 -5.44 19.00
C PRO A 10 -2.53 -4.25 19.02
N PRO A 11 -1.62 -4.15 18.03
CA PRO A 11 -0.53 -3.16 17.99
C PRO A 11 -0.99 -1.71 17.73
N VAL A 12 -2.30 -1.47 17.69
CA VAL A 12 -2.93 -0.18 17.36
C VAL A 12 -3.06 0.74 18.58
N SER A 13 -2.53 0.33 19.75
CA SER A 13 -2.51 1.21 20.93
C SER A 13 -1.49 2.32 20.71
N THR A 14 -1.97 3.56 20.64
CA THR A 14 -1.16 4.78 20.50
C THR A 14 -0.51 5.22 21.82
N ASP A 15 -0.65 4.46 22.91
CA ASP A 15 -0.11 4.80 24.23
C ASP A 15 1.39 4.43 24.33
N PRO A 16 2.31 5.40 24.42
CA PRO A 16 3.75 5.14 24.50
C PRO A 16 4.15 4.37 25.76
N ARG A 17 3.42 4.51 26.88
CA ARG A 17 3.73 3.81 28.14
C ARG A 17 3.54 2.30 28.02
N ARG A 18 2.59 1.92 27.16
CA ARG A 18 2.29 0.52 26.88
C ARG A 18 3.38 -0.11 26.03
N ALA A 19 3.83 0.57 24.97
CA ALA A 19 4.94 0.12 24.15
C ALA A 19 6.20 -0.11 25.01
N GLU A 20 6.52 0.83 25.90
CA GLU A 20 7.63 0.70 26.84
C GLU A 20 7.48 -0.52 27.78
N THR A 21 6.26 -0.78 28.26
CA THR A 21 5.99 -1.95 29.12
C THR A 21 6.18 -3.27 28.37
N ILE A 22 5.74 -3.33 27.12
CA ILE A 22 5.94 -4.51 26.24
C ILE A 22 7.43 -4.74 26.02
N VAL A 23 8.17 -3.69 25.62
CA VAL A 23 9.60 -3.78 25.33
C VAL A 23 10.41 -4.14 26.58
N ARG A 24 10.10 -3.57 27.74
CA ARG A 24 10.74 -3.92 29.02
C ARG A 24 10.60 -5.41 29.36
N ASN A 25 9.48 -6.04 28.98
CA ASN A 25 9.22 -7.44 29.25
C ASN A 25 9.71 -8.38 28.11
N ALA A 26 10.02 -7.83 26.93
CA ALA A 26 10.39 -8.58 25.74
C ALA A 26 11.65 -9.46 25.91
N PRO A 27 12.77 -9.02 26.53
CA PRO A 27 13.94 -9.87 26.71
C PRO A 27 13.64 -11.14 27.49
N ARG A 28 12.75 -11.06 28.48
CA ARG A 28 12.32 -12.18 29.31
C ARG A 28 11.53 -13.20 28.49
N PHE A 29 10.61 -12.71 27.65
CA PHE A 29 9.85 -13.53 26.73
C PHE A 29 10.77 -14.22 25.70
N LEU A 30 11.63 -13.46 25.03
CA LEU A 30 12.56 -13.97 24.01
C LEU A 30 13.54 -15.00 24.59
N ALA A 31 14.06 -14.77 25.80
CA ALA A 31 14.91 -15.73 26.50
C ALA A 31 14.18 -17.05 26.79
N ALA A 32 12.90 -16.98 27.19
CA ALA A 32 12.09 -18.17 27.43
C ALA A 32 11.89 -19.01 26.15
N GLN A 33 11.85 -18.39 24.97
CA GLN A 33 11.72 -19.09 23.69
C GLN A 33 13.01 -19.77 23.21
N LYS A 34 14.19 -19.29 23.62
CA LYS A 34 15.50 -19.86 23.23
C LYS A 34 15.81 -21.20 23.93
N SER A 35 15.06 -21.56 24.97
CA SER A 35 15.29 -22.74 25.82
C SER A 35 14.65 -24.03 25.31
N ALA A 36 14.09 -24.07 24.09
CA ALA A 36 13.60 -25.30 23.51
C ALA A 36 14.77 -26.20 23.09
N LEU A 37 14.82 -27.43 23.62
CA LEU A 37 15.78 -28.47 23.25
C LEU A 37 15.89 -28.57 21.71
N LYS A 38 17.09 -28.37 21.15
CA LYS A 38 17.35 -28.57 19.71
C LYS A 38 17.37 -30.06 19.38
N LEU A 39 16.20 -30.65 19.25
CA LEU A 39 16.05 -32.06 18.88
C LEU A 39 16.08 -32.23 17.36
N PRO A 40 16.64 -33.33 16.85
CA PRO A 40 16.58 -33.66 15.43
C PRO A 40 15.14 -33.97 15.02
N TYR A 41 14.82 -33.71 13.75
CA TYR A 41 13.56 -34.15 13.16
C TYR A 41 13.43 -35.69 13.28
N PRO A 42 12.25 -36.25 13.66
CA PRO A 42 10.95 -35.59 13.87
C PRO A 42 10.66 -35.16 15.32
N LEU A 43 11.58 -35.37 16.27
CA LEU A 43 11.34 -35.10 17.70
C LEU A 43 11.18 -33.61 18.01
N SER A 44 11.70 -32.74 17.16
CA SER A 44 11.44 -31.30 17.22
C SER A 44 9.95 -30.95 17.15
N LEU A 45 9.16 -31.68 16.35
CA LEU A 45 7.72 -31.43 16.20
C LEU A 45 6.91 -31.69 17.48
N LEU A 46 7.40 -32.56 18.36
CA LEU A 46 6.69 -32.93 19.59
C LEU A 46 6.89 -31.92 20.72
N LEU A 47 7.90 -31.05 20.61
CA LEU A 47 8.36 -30.17 21.70
C LEU A 47 8.41 -28.68 21.32
N THR A 48 8.24 -28.35 20.04
CA THR A 48 8.09 -26.96 19.63
C THR A 48 6.75 -26.42 20.09
N SER A 49 6.75 -25.46 21.02
CA SER A 49 5.57 -24.65 21.34
C SER A 49 5.30 -23.67 20.19
N GLU A 50 4.87 -24.21 19.05
CA GLU A 50 4.38 -23.45 17.91
C GLU A 50 2.93 -23.08 18.20
N SER A 51 2.70 -21.81 18.53
CA SER A 51 1.36 -21.28 18.75
C SER A 51 1.18 -19.98 17.98
N GLN A 52 -0.04 -19.70 17.51
CA GLN A 52 -0.34 -18.46 16.82
C GLN A 52 -0.09 -17.25 17.73
N GLU A 53 -0.36 -17.41 19.02
CA GLU A 53 -0.14 -16.42 20.07
C GLU A 53 1.35 -16.09 20.25
N LYS A 54 2.25 -17.09 20.17
CA LYS A 54 3.69 -16.84 20.17
C LYS A 54 4.06 -15.87 19.06
N TRP A 55 3.68 -16.16 17.84
CA TRP A 55 4.08 -15.33 16.69
C TRP A 55 3.39 -13.96 16.70
N ALA A 56 2.14 -13.88 17.14
CA ALA A 56 1.49 -12.59 17.41
C ALA A 56 2.24 -11.75 18.46
N ALA A 57 2.76 -12.39 19.53
CA ALA A 57 3.60 -11.72 20.51
C ALA A 57 4.93 -11.21 19.91
N TYR A 58 5.56 -11.98 19.02
CA TYR A 58 6.77 -11.53 18.29
C TYR A 58 6.48 -10.27 17.47
N GLU A 59 5.35 -10.22 16.77
CA GLU A 59 4.97 -9.05 15.98
C GLU A 59 4.65 -7.83 16.85
N ASN A 60 3.90 -8.03 17.95
CA ASN A 60 3.56 -6.94 18.86
C ASN A 60 4.79 -6.39 19.58
N ILE A 61 5.74 -7.25 19.96
CA ILE A 61 7.05 -6.84 20.49
C ILE A 61 7.84 -6.07 19.43
N LEU A 62 7.88 -6.55 18.19
CA LEU A 62 8.56 -5.90 17.08
C LEU A 62 8.01 -4.48 16.88
N ILE A 63 6.70 -4.32 16.74
CA ILE A 63 6.07 -3.01 16.54
C ILE A 63 6.33 -2.08 17.73
N ALA A 64 6.19 -2.56 18.96
CA ALA A 64 6.49 -1.77 20.16
C ALA A 64 7.97 -1.34 20.21
N SER A 65 8.90 -2.24 19.85
CA SER A 65 10.34 -1.94 19.84
C SER A 65 10.72 -0.90 18.77
N ILE A 66 10.03 -0.89 17.62
CA ILE A 66 10.19 0.17 16.61
C ILE A 66 9.75 1.51 17.19
N GLN A 67 8.62 1.55 17.90
CA GLN A 67 8.09 2.78 18.51
C GLN A 67 9.01 3.34 19.62
N THR A 68 9.68 2.48 20.38
CA THR A 68 10.60 2.89 21.45
C THR A 68 12.05 3.06 20.99
N GLY A 69 12.39 2.70 19.76
CA GLY A 69 13.76 2.77 19.21
C GLY A 69 14.70 1.65 19.68
N ASP A 70 14.18 0.54 20.21
CA ASP A 70 14.97 -0.64 20.57
C ASP A 70 15.18 -1.56 19.35
N TYR A 71 16.09 -1.15 18.47
CA TYR A 71 16.36 -1.85 17.21
C TYR A 71 17.05 -3.22 17.37
N ASP A 72 17.64 -3.51 18.54
CA ASP A 72 18.27 -4.81 18.82
C ASP A 72 17.20 -5.88 19.09
N THR A 73 16.16 -5.52 19.85
CA THR A 73 14.98 -6.37 20.03
C THR A 73 14.21 -6.50 18.71
N THR A 74 14.04 -5.40 17.96
CA THR A 74 13.37 -5.46 16.64
C THR A 74 14.07 -6.44 15.70
N ARG A 75 15.40 -6.39 15.61
CA ARG A 75 16.19 -7.29 14.76
C ARG A 75 15.96 -8.75 15.11
N GLN A 76 16.04 -9.09 16.40
CA GLN A 76 15.81 -10.47 16.86
C GLN A 76 14.42 -10.99 16.49
N CYS A 77 13.40 -10.14 16.59
CA CYS A 77 12.04 -10.51 16.19
C CYS A 77 11.92 -10.69 14.68
N VAL A 78 12.49 -9.80 13.86
CA VAL A 78 12.50 -9.92 12.40
C VAL A 78 13.21 -11.20 11.95
N GLU A 79 14.38 -11.51 12.52
CA GLU A 79 15.14 -12.73 12.22
C GLU A 79 14.33 -13.99 12.55
N ALA A 80 13.73 -14.05 13.74
CA ALA A 80 12.91 -15.19 14.15
C ALA A 80 11.67 -15.38 13.26
N LEU A 81 10.99 -14.30 12.89
CA LEU A 81 9.85 -14.33 11.98
C LEU A 81 10.26 -14.75 10.57
N THR A 82 11.40 -14.26 10.08
CA THR A 82 11.95 -14.60 8.76
C THR A 82 12.37 -16.07 8.70
N GLU A 83 13.06 -16.57 9.72
CA GLU A 83 13.46 -17.98 9.82
C GLU A 83 12.25 -18.91 9.82
N ARG A 84 11.16 -18.51 10.47
CA ARG A 84 9.96 -19.32 10.61
C ARG A 84 9.06 -19.35 9.38
N PHE A 85 8.77 -18.18 8.80
CA PHE A 85 7.75 -18.01 7.76
C PHE A 85 8.35 -17.84 6.36
N GLY A 86 9.66 -17.66 6.26
CA GLY A 86 10.38 -17.43 5.02
C GLY A 86 10.40 -15.97 4.59
N GLU A 87 11.33 -15.63 3.70
CA GLU A 87 11.53 -14.26 3.22
C GLU A 87 10.41 -13.75 2.30
N LEU A 88 9.65 -14.65 1.69
CA LEU A 88 8.58 -14.33 0.74
C LEU A 88 7.20 -14.15 1.40
N ASN A 89 7.10 -14.32 2.73
CA ASN A 89 5.85 -14.12 3.42
C ASN A 89 5.48 -12.62 3.45
N GLU A 90 4.29 -12.27 2.96
CA GLU A 90 3.79 -10.88 2.89
C GLU A 90 3.95 -10.14 4.23
N ARG A 91 3.56 -10.79 5.33
CA ARG A 91 3.62 -10.19 6.66
C ARG A 91 5.05 -9.98 7.14
N VAL A 92 5.95 -10.92 6.87
CA VAL A 92 7.39 -10.78 7.16
C VAL A 92 7.99 -9.66 6.34
N ILE A 93 7.67 -9.57 5.04
CA ILE A 93 8.14 -8.52 4.15
C ILE A 93 7.76 -7.14 4.70
N ILE A 94 6.50 -6.96 5.11
CA ILE A 94 6.01 -5.69 5.67
C ILE A 94 6.77 -5.34 6.96
N LEU A 95 6.85 -6.27 7.92
CA LEU A 95 7.50 -6.03 9.21
C LEU A 95 9.01 -5.77 9.06
N LYS A 96 9.66 -6.50 8.16
CA LYS A 96 11.08 -6.32 7.80
C LYS A 96 11.29 -4.98 7.11
N GLY A 97 10.36 -4.57 6.25
CA GLY A 97 10.31 -3.26 5.64
C GLY A 97 10.24 -2.12 6.67
N MET A 98 9.27 -2.19 7.60
CA MET A 98 9.13 -1.23 8.71
C MET A 98 10.42 -1.11 9.54
N TYR A 99 11.10 -2.23 9.80
CA TYR A 99 12.39 -2.21 10.49
C TYR A 99 13.46 -1.45 9.69
N TYR A 100 13.59 -1.72 8.39
CA TYR A 100 14.58 -1.05 7.55
C TYR A 100 14.30 0.44 7.37
N GLU A 101 13.02 0.83 7.27
CA GLU A 101 12.61 2.24 7.29
C GLU A 101 13.01 2.92 8.60
N ALA A 102 12.76 2.27 9.74
CA ALA A 102 13.02 2.84 11.06
C ALA A 102 14.51 3.01 11.38
N ILE A 103 15.39 2.20 10.78
CA ILE A 103 16.86 2.32 10.97
C ILE A 103 17.55 3.16 9.91
N ALA A 104 16.83 3.59 8.85
CA ALA A 104 17.40 4.40 7.79
C ALA A 104 17.84 5.76 8.34
N LYS A 105 19.13 6.07 8.20
CA LYS A 105 19.73 7.30 8.78
C LYS A 105 19.66 8.49 7.84
N ASP A 106 19.57 8.23 6.54
CA ASP A 106 19.60 9.24 5.49
C ASP A 106 18.68 8.85 4.33
N ASP A 107 18.41 9.83 3.47
CA ASP A 107 17.58 9.67 2.27
C ASP A 107 18.14 8.61 1.31
N SER A 108 19.45 8.33 1.34
CA SER A 108 20.06 7.35 0.46
C SER A 108 19.72 5.93 0.91
N GLU A 109 19.79 5.63 2.20
CA GLU A 109 19.37 4.36 2.78
C GLU A 109 17.85 4.17 2.59
N LEU A 110 17.05 5.22 2.81
CA LEU A 110 15.60 5.14 2.58
C LEU A 110 15.27 4.84 1.11
N LYS A 111 15.99 5.42 0.15
CA LYS A 111 15.84 5.08 -1.28
C LYS A 111 16.17 3.62 -1.58
N LYS A 112 17.14 3.01 -0.88
CA LYS A 112 17.43 1.58 -1.02
C LYS A 112 16.28 0.72 -0.50
N VAL A 113 15.68 1.10 0.62
CA VAL A 113 14.48 0.43 1.16
C VAL A 113 13.32 0.55 0.17
N LEU A 114 13.09 1.73 -0.38
CA LEU A 114 12.06 1.96 -1.39
C LEU A 114 12.29 1.09 -2.64
N LYS A 115 13.53 1.06 -3.15
CA LYS A 115 13.89 0.21 -4.28
C LYS A 115 13.62 -1.28 -3.99
N ARG A 116 13.91 -1.73 -2.77
CA ARG A 116 13.61 -3.11 -2.36
C ARG A 116 12.10 -3.41 -2.42
N TYR A 117 11.25 -2.46 -2.03
CA TYR A 117 9.79 -2.65 -2.20
C TYR A 117 9.38 -2.69 -3.67
N GLU A 118 9.97 -1.85 -4.52
CA GLU A 118 9.73 -1.87 -5.97
C GLU A 118 10.09 -3.22 -6.58
N ASP A 119 11.25 -3.78 -6.20
CA ASP A 119 11.70 -5.10 -6.66
C ASP A 119 10.72 -6.21 -6.22
N ILE A 120 10.30 -6.19 -4.94
CA ILE A 120 9.33 -7.15 -4.40
C ILE A 120 7.97 -7.04 -5.10
N LEU A 121 7.50 -5.81 -5.35
CA LEU A 121 6.25 -5.55 -6.06
C LEU A 121 6.31 -5.97 -7.53
N ALA A 122 7.47 -5.83 -8.17
CA ALA A 122 7.68 -6.30 -9.53
C ALA A 122 7.60 -7.83 -9.62
N GLU A 123 8.14 -8.54 -8.63
CA GLU A 123 8.08 -10.01 -8.55
C GLU A 123 6.67 -10.53 -8.20
N SER A 124 5.89 -9.79 -7.41
CA SER A 124 4.53 -10.19 -7.03
C SER A 124 3.58 -8.99 -6.98
N PRO A 125 2.99 -8.59 -8.13
CA PRO A 125 2.10 -7.43 -8.23
C PRO A 125 0.83 -7.53 -7.37
N THR A 126 0.45 -8.74 -6.95
CA THR A 126 -0.72 -8.99 -6.09
C THR A 126 -0.35 -9.22 -4.62
N MET A 127 0.91 -8.98 -4.23
CA MET A 127 1.41 -9.28 -2.88
C MET A 127 0.61 -8.55 -1.79
N PHE A 128 0.06 -7.37 -2.06
CA PHE A 128 -0.85 -6.70 -1.15
C PHE A 128 -2.28 -7.21 -1.39
N GLY A 129 -2.74 -8.13 -0.55
CA GLY A 129 -4.07 -8.73 -0.67
C GLY A 129 -5.22 -7.74 -0.43
N VAL A 130 -6.46 -8.16 -0.71
CA VAL A 130 -7.69 -7.37 -0.53
C VAL A 130 -7.78 -6.73 0.86
N ARG A 131 -7.30 -7.42 1.91
CA ARG A 131 -7.28 -6.92 3.29
C ARG A 131 -6.40 -5.68 3.47
N ALA A 132 -5.28 -5.60 2.76
CA ALA A 132 -4.42 -4.43 2.77
C ALA A 132 -5.11 -3.24 2.09
N LEU A 133 -5.94 -3.47 1.06
CA LEU A 133 -6.70 -2.41 0.40
C LEU A 133 -7.73 -1.76 1.32
N GLU A 134 -8.46 -2.54 2.11
CA GLU A 134 -9.42 -2.02 3.10
C GLU A 134 -8.75 -1.14 4.16
N GLN A 135 -7.65 -1.63 4.74
CA GLN A 135 -6.90 -0.89 5.75
C GLN A 135 -6.26 0.37 5.18
N THR A 136 -5.72 0.29 3.96
CA THR A 136 -5.14 1.44 3.27
C THR A 136 -6.23 2.47 2.93
N MET A 137 -7.39 2.03 2.45
CA MET A 137 -8.52 2.90 2.15
C MET A 137 -8.96 3.66 3.40
N PHE A 138 -9.20 2.96 4.52
CA PHE A 138 -9.55 3.59 5.79
C PHE A 138 -8.48 4.59 6.26
N SER A 139 -7.20 4.20 6.20
CA SER A 139 -6.09 5.07 6.61
C SER A 139 -6.01 6.35 5.77
N LEU A 140 -6.27 6.25 4.46
CA LEU A 140 -6.30 7.40 3.55
C LEU A 140 -7.54 8.27 3.75
N GLU A 141 -8.69 7.69 4.08
CA GLU A 141 -9.90 8.43 4.43
C GLU A 141 -9.69 9.28 5.69
N GLU A 142 -9.13 8.68 6.75
CA GLU A 142 -8.76 9.40 7.97
C GLU A 142 -7.73 10.50 7.69
N ALA A 143 -6.74 10.22 6.83
CA ALA A 143 -5.78 11.24 6.42
C ALA A 143 -6.45 12.42 5.71
N ILE A 144 -7.45 12.18 4.85
CA ILE A 144 -8.20 13.23 4.16
C ILE A 144 -9.04 14.06 5.14
N LEU A 145 -9.53 13.48 6.24
CA LEU A 145 -10.24 14.26 7.27
C LEU A 145 -9.30 15.29 7.92
N VAL A 146 -8.02 14.96 8.08
CA VAL A 146 -7.00 15.87 8.63
C VAL A 146 -6.50 16.87 7.58
N VAL A 147 -6.23 16.40 6.35
CA VAL A 147 -5.67 17.20 5.25
C VAL A 147 -6.55 17.15 3.99
N PRO A 148 -7.71 17.83 3.97
CA PRO A 148 -8.69 17.70 2.88
C PRO A 148 -8.20 18.23 1.53
N ASN A 149 -7.21 19.12 1.53
CA ASN A 149 -6.64 19.75 0.34
C ASN A 149 -5.39 19.03 -0.19
N ALA A 150 -5.01 17.87 0.36
CA ALA A 150 -3.87 17.09 -0.12
C ALA A 150 -4.22 16.34 -1.42
N TRP A 151 -3.91 16.94 -2.58
CA TRP A 151 -4.23 16.39 -3.90
C TRP A 151 -3.63 15.00 -4.16
N ASN A 152 -2.42 14.75 -3.64
CA ASN A 152 -1.69 13.49 -3.76
C ASN A 152 -2.39 12.36 -2.99
N ILE A 153 -2.93 12.66 -1.80
CA ILE A 153 -3.69 11.70 -0.98
C ILE A 153 -5.05 11.40 -1.64
N GLN A 154 -5.73 12.42 -2.19
CA GLN A 154 -6.96 12.22 -2.96
C GLN A 154 -6.75 11.29 -4.16
N ALA A 155 -5.67 11.46 -4.92
CA ALA A 155 -5.35 10.55 -6.02
C ALA A 155 -4.95 9.15 -5.53
N LYS A 156 -4.21 9.05 -4.42
CA LYS A 156 -3.85 7.74 -3.86
C LYS A 156 -5.09 6.98 -3.39
N LEU A 157 -6.07 7.65 -2.77
CA LEU A 157 -7.36 7.03 -2.44
C LEU A 157 -8.11 6.61 -3.72
N GLY A 158 -8.12 7.46 -4.74
CA GLY A 158 -8.69 7.12 -6.05
C GLY A 158 -8.07 5.86 -6.66
N GLU A 159 -6.75 5.69 -6.54
CA GLU A 159 -6.01 4.52 -7.03
C GLU A 159 -6.37 3.24 -6.27
N VAL A 160 -6.42 3.30 -4.93
CA VAL A 160 -6.81 2.15 -4.10
C VAL A 160 -8.26 1.73 -4.41
N LEU A 161 -9.17 2.70 -4.56
CA LEU A 161 -10.55 2.43 -4.98
C LEU A 161 -10.63 1.82 -6.39
N TYR A 162 -9.82 2.27 -7.34
CA TYR A 162 -9.74 1.69 -8.68
C TYR A 162 -9.28 0.22 -8.64
N LEU A 163 -8.24 -0.08 -7.85
CA LEU A 163 -7.74 -1.44 -7.67
C LEU A 163 -8.80 -2.34 -7.02
N ARG A 164 -9.52 -1.84 -6.01
CA ARG A 164 -10.67 -2.54 -5.41
C ARG A 164 -11.76 -2.81 -6.44
N ALA A 165 -12.14 -1.80 -7.23
CA ALA A 165 -13.16 -1.94 -8.27
C ALA A 165 -12.76 -2.96 -9.34
N LYS A 166 -11.45 -3.14 -9.61
CA LYS A 166 -10.94 -4.17 -10.52
C LYS A 166 -11.09 -5.59 -9.98
N GLN A 167 -11.14 -5.75 -8.65
CA GLN A 167 -11.37 -7.04 -7.98
C GLN A 167 -12.86 -7.35 -7.77
N SER A 168 -13.73 -6.36 -7.92
CA SER A 168 -15.18 -6.51 -7.78
C SER A 168 -15.87 -6.60 -9.14
N GLU A 169 -17.06 -7.22 -9.19
CA GLU A 169 -17.88 -7.30 -10.39
C GLU A 169 -19.30 -6.76 -10.13
N GLY A 170 -19.98 -6.35 -11.20
CA GLY A 170 -21.37 -5.89 -11.14
C GLY A 170 -21.55 -4.50 -10.51
N PRO A 171 -22.64 -4.27 -9.75
CA PRO A 171 -23.00 -2.93 -9.26
C PRO A 171 -21.99 -2.35 -8.26
N ASP A 172 -21.38 -3.19 -7.42
CA ASP A 172 -20.36 -2.77 -6.46
C ASP A 172 -19.11 -2.21 -7.16
N ALA A 173 -18.72 -2.81 -8.28
CA ALA A 173 -17.62 -2.32 -9.10
C ALA A 173 -17.93 -0.91 -9.66
N VAL A 174 -19.16 -0.69 -10.15
CA VAL A 174 -19.59 0.62 -10.69
C VAL A 174 -19.65 1.69 -9.60
N SER A 175 -20.14 1.34 -8.40
CA SER A 175 -20.18 2.25 -7.25
C SER A 175 -18.77 2.65 -6.81
N THR A 176 -17.90 1.66 -6.60
CA THR A 176 -16.50 1.88 -6.19
C THR A 176 -15.74 2.71 -7.23
N LEU A 177 -15.96 2.43 -8.52
CA LEU A 177 -15.34 3.17 -9.61
C LEU A 177 -15.87 4.60 -9.73
N SER A 178 -17.16 4.83 -9.42
CA SER A 178 -17.72 6.18 -9.34
C SER A 178 -17.02 7.00 -8.25
N GLU A 179 -16.74 6.38 -7.11
CA GLU A 179 -16.01 7.04 -6.03
C GLU A 179 -14.56 7.32 -6.42
N SER A 180 -13.87 6.36 -7.05
CA SER A 180 -12.53 6.55 -7.61
C SER A 180 -12.46 7.76 -8.56
N ILE A 181 -13.42 7.87 -9.49
CA ILE A 181 -13.51 9.01 -10.42
C ILE A 181 -13.66 10.33 -9.67
N LYS A 182 -14.50 10.39 -8.64
CA LYS A 182 -14.67 11.62 -7.83
C LYS A 182 -13.37 12.00 -7.12
N ARG A 183 -12.65 11.03 -6.55
CA ARG A 183 -11.36 11.28 -5.86
C ARG A 183 -10.28 11.77 -6.81
N PHE A 184 -10.18 11.18 -8.01
CA PHE A 184 -9.29 11.71 -9.04
C PHE A 184 -9.71 13.10 -9.54
N SER A 185 -11.02 13.34 -9.71
CA SER A 185 -11.55 14.65 -10.10
C SER A 185 -11.18 15.72 -9.07
N ARG A 186 -11.29 15.40 -7.77
CA ARG A 186 -10.87 16.29 -6.69
C ARG A 186 -9.36 16.54 -6.70
N SER A 187 -8.57 15.51 -6.99
CA SER A 187 -7.11 15.65 -7.09
C SER A 187 -6.69 16.63 -8.18
N VAL A 188 -7.27 16.52 -9.38
CA VAL A 188 -6.94 17.42 -10.51
C VAL A 188 -7.56 18.81 -10.38
N GLU A 189 -8.65 18.94 -9.62
CA GLU A 189 -9.21 20.24 -9.22
C GLU A 189 -8.26 20.99 -8.27
N LEU A 190 -7.69 20.27 -7.29
CA LEU A 190 -6.72 20.82 -6.34
C LEU A 190 -5.36 21.11 -6.99
N SER A 191 -4.93 20.29 -7.96
CA SER A 191 -3.67 20.47 -8.68
C SER A 191 -3.80 20.17 -10.18
N SER A 192 -3.79 21.24 -10.98
CA SER A 192 -4.01 21.19 -12.43
C SER A 192 -2.85 20.64 -13.26
N GLU A 193 -1.68 20.43 -12.66
CA GLU A 193 -0.50 19.85 -13.31
C GLU A 193 -0.15 18.47 -12.74
N TYR A 194 -1.03 17.87 -11.93
CA TYR A 194 -0.76 16.59 -11.29
C TYR A 194 -0.99 15.40 -12.23
N LEU A 195 0.09 14.94 -12.84
CA LEU A 195 0.10 13.90 -13.88
C LEU A 195 -0.61 12.61 -13.45
N ARG A 196 -0.28 12.10 -12.25
CA ARG A 196 -0.88 10.87 -11.70
C ARG A 196 -2.39 11.00 -11.49
N GLY A 197 -2.88 12.22 -11.19
CA GLY A 197 -4.31 12.51 -11.08
C GLY A 197 -5.04 12.33 -12.41
N TYR A 198 -4.52 12.94 -13.49
CA TYR A 198 -5.10 12.79 -14.83
C TYR A 198 -4.96 11.37 -15.40
N TYR A 199 -3.83 10.71 -15.14
CA TYR A 199 -3.61 9.32 -15.54
C TYR A 199 -4.64 8.37 -14.91
N GLY A 200 -4.82 8.47 -13.58
CA GLY A 200 -5.83 7.71 -12.86
C GLY A 200 -7.27 8.04 -13.26
N LEU A 201 -7.56 9.32 -13.52
CA LEU A 201 -8.86 9.75 -14.04
C LEU A 201 -9.16 9.11 -15.39
N LYS A 202 -8.18 9.09 -16.31
CA LYS A 202 -8.31 8.46 -17.62
C LYS A 202 -8.62 6.96 -17.50
N LEU A 203 -7.81 6.22 -16.72
CA LEU A 203 -8.01 4.79 -16.51
C LEU A 203 -9.38 4.47 -15.90
N SER A 204 -9.78 5.22 -14.87
CA SER A 204 -11.02 4.97 -14.14
C SER A 204 -12.24 5.26 -15.00
N THR A 205 -12.21 6.35 -15.76
CA THR A 205 -13.31 6.73 -16.67
C THR A 205 -13.41 5.79 -17.88
N THR A 206 -12.28 5.36 -18.47
CA THR A 206 -12.28 4.35 -19.55
C THR A 206 -12.89 3.03 -19.08
N ARG A 207 -12.48 2.55 -17.90
CA ARG A 207 -13.06 1.33 -17.31
C ARG A 207 -14.54 1.51 -17.02
N TYR A 208 -14.95 2.66 -16.50
CA TYR A 208 -16.35 2.94 -16.18
C TYR A 208 -17.20 2.80 -17.43
N ILE A 209 -16.84 3.53 -18.50
CA ILE A 209 -17.55 3.53 -19.78
C ILE A 209 -17.68 2.11 -20.37
N SER A 210 -16.70 1.24 -20.14
CA SER A 210 -16.73 -0.15 -20.63
C SER A 210 -17.71 -1.08 -19.89
N LEU A 211 -18.25 -0.68 -18.74
CA LEU A 211 -19.14 -1.52 -17.93
C LEU A 211 -20.62 -1.35 -18.33
N PRO A 212 -21.40 -2.45 -18.50
CA PRO A 212 -22.78 -2.39 -18.98
C PRO A 212 -23.79 -1.85 -17.94
N THR A 213 -23.45 -1.84 -16.65
CA THR A 213 -24.37 -1.57 -15.53
C THR A 213 -24.48 -0.06 -15.16
N GLN A 214 -23.81 0.82 -15.90
CA GLN A 214 -23.67 2.25 -15.57
C GLN A 214 -24.92 3.13 -15.81
N THR A 215 -26.00 2.57 -16.34
CA THR A 215 -27.18 3.34 -16.79
C THR A 215 -28.19 3.66 -15.68
N THR A 216 -28.00 3.16 -14.47
CA THR A 216 -28.88 3.45 -13.33
C THR A 216 -28.66 4.87 -12.81
N SER A 217 -29.74 5.62 -12.55
CA SER A 217 -29.73 7.00 -12.01
C SER A 217 -28.92 7.17 -10.71
N ALA A 218 -28.65 6.09 -10.00
CA ALA A 218 -27.82 6.07 -8.80
C ALA A 218 -26.32 6.32 -9.08
N TYR A 219 -25.86 6.21 -10.33
CA TYR A 219 -24.46 6.33 -10.70
C TYR A 219 -24.13 7.63 -11.45
N LEU A 220 -22.85 7.88 -11.73
CA LEU A 220 -22.40 9.07 -12.44
C LEU A 220 -22.99 9.14 -13.87
N PRO A 221 -23.53 10.29 -14.30
CA PRO A 221 -24.04 10.43 -15.66
C PRO A 221 -22.96 10.16 -16.70
N ILE A 222 -23.21 9.20 -17.60
CA ILE A 222 -22.24 8.73 -18.60
C ILE A 222 -21.64 9.87 -19.44
N VAL A 223 -22.47 10.85 -19.82
CA VAL A 223 -22.05 12.03 -20.60
C VAL A 223 -21.00 12.86 -19.85
N LYS A 224 -21.11 12.98 -18.52
CA LYS A 224 -20.11 13.68 -17.71
C LYS A 224 -18.81 12.88 -17.65
N VAL A 225 -18.91 11.56 -17.50
CA VAL A 225 -17.74 10.66 -17.46
C VAL A 225 -16.97 10.69 -18.78
N GLN A 226 -17.67 10.71 -19.93
CA GLN A 226 -17.06 10.86 -21.25
C GLN A 226 -16.30 12.18 -21.39
N LYS A 227 -16.90 13.31 -20.98
CA LYS A 227 -16.21 14.62 -20.98
C LYS A 227 -14.98 14.65 -20.08
N LEU A 228 -15.03 14.00 -18.91
CA LEU A 228 -13.88 13.88 -18.02
C LEU A 228 -12.77 13.02 -18.66
N ASN A 229 -13.15 11.95 -19.36
CA ASN A 229 -12.22 11.11 -20.10
C ASN A 229 -11.51 11.90 -21.22
N GLU A 230 -12.27 12.68 -22.00
CA GLU A 230 -11.75 13.57 -23.04
C GLU A 230 -10.79 14.62 -22.45
N LEU A 231 -11.19 15.30 -21.37
CA LEU A 231 -10.37 16.28 -20.68
C LEU A 231 -9.05 15.68 -20.19
N ALA A 232 -9.10 14.51 -19.56
CA ALA A 232 -7.90 13.82 -19.10
C ALA A 232 -6.98 13.46 -20.27
N THR A 233 -7.54 12.97 -21.38
CA THR A 233 -6.79 12.64 -22.60
C THR A 233 -6.07 13.87 -23.16
N GLN A 234 -6.77 14.99 -23.28
CA GLN A 234 -6.20 16.25 -23.77
C GLN A 234 -5.04 16.72 -22.88
N LYS A 235 -5.23 16.71 -21.56
CA LYS A 235 -4.19 17.12 -20.60
C LYS A 235 -2.97 16.23 -20.64
N LEU A 236 -3.15 14.91 -20.72
CA LEU A 236 -2.05 13.95 -20.82
C LEU A 236 -1.27 14.12 -22.14
N ALA A 237 -1.97 14.31 -23.26
CA ALA A 237 -1.35 14.58 -24.56
C ALA A 237 -0.56 15.89 -24.57
N ASP A 238 -1.09 16.94 -23.92
CA ASP A 238 -0.40 18.21 -23.76
C ASP A 238 0.90 18.08 -22.97
N VAL A 239 0.91 17.30 -21.89
CA VAL A 239 2.11 17.04 -21.08
C VAL A 239 3.19 16.34 -21.92
N VAL A 240 2.82 15.28 -22.64
CA VAL A 240 3.75 14.54 -23.51
C VAL A 240 4.27 15.39 -24.68
N ARG A 241 3.45 16.31 -25.20
CA ARG A 241 3.88 17.25 -26.24
C ARG A 241 4.88 18.25 -25.69
N LYS A 242 4.60 18.83 -24.51
CA LYS A 242 5.50 19.79 -23.83
C LYS A 242 6.83 19.14 -23.45
N SER A 243 6.81 17.86 -23.06
CA SER A 243 8.05 17.17 -22.67
C SER A 243 9.01 16.95 -23.84
N LYS A 244 8.49 16.83 -25.06
CA LYS A 244 9.33 16.71 -26.28
C LYS A 244 9.97 18.03 -26.70
N THR A 245 9.39 19.18 -26.30
CA THR A 245 9.85 20.50 -26.73
C THR A 245 10.71 21.23 -25.71
N GLN A 246 10.55 20.95 -24.42
CA GLN A 246 11.31 21.57 -23.32
C GLN A 246 12.09 20.51 -22.56
N HIS A 247 13.41 20.69 -22.40
CA HIS A 247 14.30 19.71 -21.76
C HIS A 247 14.11 19.61 -20.23
N ASP A 248 13.50 20.62 -19.59
CA ASP A 248 13.11 20.62 -18.17
C ASP A 248 11.59 20.57 -18.06
N CYS A 249 10.99 19.38 -18.24
CA CYS A 249 9.54 19.18 -18.21
C CYS A 249 9.05 19.08 -16.75
N ASN A 250 8.85 20.20 -16.06
CA ASN A 250 8.06 20.30 -14.81
C ASN A 250 8.39 19.29 -13.67
N GLY A 251 9.52 18.59 -13.72
CA GLY A 251 9.90 17.56 -12.75
C GLY A 251 9.19 16.20 -12.92
N TYR A 252 8.61 15.88 -14.08
CA TYR A 252 8.06 14.53 -14.34
C TYR A 252 9.16 13.50 -14.58
N ASN A 253 8.96 12.27 -14.11
CA ASN A 253 9.90 11.17 -14.37
C ASN A 253 9.72 10.61 -15.79
N ASP A 254 10.81 10.27 -16.48
CA ASP A 254 10.80 9.64 -17.81
C ASP A 254 9.90 8.40 -17.85
N ALA A 255 9.90 7.61 -16.77
CA ALA A 255 9.03 6.44 -16.65
C ALA A 255 7.53 6.80 -16.65
N GLU A 256 7.15 7.92 -16.03
CA GLU A 256 5.77 8.40 -16.01
C GLU A 256 5.34 8.90 -17.39
N LEU A 257 6.22 9.64 -18.08
CA LEU A 257 5.96 10.12 -19.44
C LEU A 257 5.81 8.97 -20.44
N LEU A 258 6.65 7.93 -20.31
CA LEU A 258 6.54 6.71 -21.12
C LEU A 258 5.22 5.97 -20.85
N ALA A 259 4.81 5.84 -19.58
CA ALA A 259 3.53 5.22 -19.22
C ALA A 259 2.34 5.99 -19.80
N VAL A 260 2.40 7.32 -19.79
CA VAL A 260 1.35 8.17 -20.37
C VAL A 260 1.29 8.01 -21.89
N GLN A 261 2.43 8.01 -22.58
CA GLN A 261 2.49 7.77 -24.02
C GLN A 261 1.89 6.39 -24.36
N ALA A 262 2.28 5.34 -23.63
CA ALA A 262 1.73 4.00 -23.83
C ALA A 262 0.21 3.93 -23.62
N LEU A 263 -0.32 4.65 -22.62
CA LEU A 263 -1.77 4.73 -22.39
C LEU A 263 -2.51 5.41 -23.55
N LEU A 264 -1.96 6.50 -24.10
CA LEU A 264 -2.55 7.21 -25.24
C LEU A 264 -2.52 6.37 -26.53
N ASP A 265 -1.44 5.60 -26.75
CA ASP A 265 -1.28 4.75 -27.92
C ASP A 265 -2.26 3.55 -27.91
N GLN A 266 -2.54 2.99 -26.72
CA GLN A 266 -3.55 1.95 -26.53
C GLN A 266 -4.95 2.41 -26.91
N ASP A 267 -5.30 3.64 -26.54
CA ASP A 267 -6.58 4.26 -26.89
C ASP A 267 -6.72 4.50 -28.39
N ALA A 268 -5.67 5.01 -29.04
CA ALA A 268 -5.66 5.22 -30.50
C ALA A 268 -5.89 3.89 -31.27
N THR A 269 -5.31 2.80 -30.77
CA THR A 269 -5.49 1.46 -31.34
C THR A 269 -6.92 0.96 -31.17
N SER A 270 -7.55 1.27 -30.03
CA SER A 270 -8.93 0.86 -29.73
C SER A 270 -9.98 1.61 -30.55
N ILE A 271 -9.68 2.82 -31.06
CA ILE A 271 -10.55 3.60 -31.94
C ILE A 271 -10.51 3.10 -33.39
N THR A 272 -9.39 2.49 -33.81
CA THR A 272 -9.17 2.04 -35.20
C THR A 272 -9.74 0.63 -35.47
N ARG A 273 -10.22 -0.06 -34.43
CA ARG A 273 -10.73 -1.44 -34.49
C ARG A 273 -12.23 -1.49 -34.26
#